data_AF-A0A2V9BKE4-F1
#
_entry.id   AF-A0A2V9BKE4-F1
#
_cell.length_a   1.000
_cell.length_b   1.000
_cell.length_c   1.000
_cell.angle_alpha   90.00
_cell.angle_beta   90.00
_cell.angle_gamma   90.00
#
_symmetry.space_group_name_H-M   'P 1'
#
loop_
_entity.id
_entity.type
_entity.pdbx_description
1 polymer ?
#
loop_
_entity_poly.entity_id
_entity_poly.type
_entity_poly.pdbx_seq_one_letter_code
_entity_poly.pdbx_strand_id
1 'polypeptide(L)'
;MTQIKFEDQRLTPSDGKTVFFEATDNFQTKMGTSCRNTSVIRYDIEDGLLVHGTEYMNPVTAALTFGGKWARKRRRRSKRMVQGISNISGLRSDSGITARRTPK
;
A
#
# COMPACT_ATOMS: atom_id res chain seq x y z
N MET A 1 -9.73 13.86 -13.72
CA MET A 1 -10.60 13.89 -12.52
C MET A 1 -10.37 12.56 -11.81
N THR A 2 -9.92 12.54 -10.57
CA THR A 2 -9.77 11.25 -9.86
C THR A 2 -11.06 10.95 -9.12
N GLN A 3 -11.66 9.80 -9.41
CA GLN A 3 -12.82 9.28 -8.70
C GLN A 3 -12.34 8.40 -7.54
N ILE A 4 -12.94 8.58 -6.36
CA ILE A 4 -12.76 7.64 -5.25
C ILE A 4 -13.79 6.53 -5.43
N LYS A 5 -13.35 5.28 -5.41
CA LYS A 5 -14.23 4.12 -5.44
C LYS A 5 -14.22 3.47 -4.05
N PHE A 6 -15.40 3.29 -3.48
CA PHE A 6 -15.62 2.50 -2.27
C PHE A 6 -16.08 1.11 -2.68
N GLU A 7 -15.26 0.10 -2.36
CA GLU A 7 -15.51 -1.32 -2.62
C GLU A 7 -15.95 -2.01 -1.32
N ASP A 8 -16.61 -3.17 -1.43
CA ASP A 8 -16.94 -4.04 -0.29
C ASP A 8 -17.72 -3.34 0.85
N GLN A 9 -18.63 -2.44 0.48
CA GLN A 9 -19.38 -1.61 1.42
C GLN A 9 -20.29 -2.46 2.33
N ARG A 10 -20.19 -2.24 3.64
CA ARG A 10 -21.06 -2.85 4.66
C ARG A 10 -21.54 -1.79 5.62
N LEU A 11 -22.83 -1.84 5.93
CA LEU A 11 -23.45 -0.93 6.87
C LEU A 11 -24.00 -1.75 8.04
N THR A 12 -23.61 -1.41 9.26
CA THR A 12 -24.00 -2.11 10.49
C THR A 12 -24.59 -1.10 11.47
N PRO A 13 -25.92 -1.06 11.64
CA PRO A 13 -26.54 -0.26 12.69
C PRO A 13 -26.24 -0.86 14.07
N SER A 14 -26.11 -0.02 15.09
CA SER A 14 -25.83 -0.45 16.47
C SER A 14 -27.05 -0.28 17.38
N ASP A 15 -27.47 0.97 17.62
CA ASP A 15 -28.47 1.33 18.64
C ASP A 15 -29.51 2.37 18.15
N GLY A 16 -29.69 2.46 16.83
CA GLY A 16 -30.61 3.42 16.20
C GLY A 16 -30.09 4.86 16.15
N LYS A 17 -29.01 5.18 16.87
CA LYS A 17 -28.30 6.46 16.83
C LYS A 17 -26.89 6.33 16.27
N THR A 18 -26.31 5.14 16.30
CA THR A 18 -24.97 4.89 15.75
C THR A 18 -25.04 3.90 14.59
N VAL A 19 -24.33 4.22 13.51
CA VAL A 19 -24.14 3.35 12.34
C VAL A 19 -22.65 3.23 12.04
N PHE A 20 -22.20 2.01 11.76
CA PHE A 20 -20.86 1.73 11.27
C PHE A 20 -20.91 1.46 9.77
N PHE A 21 -20.04 2.12 9.02
CA PHE A 21 -19.83 1.91 7.60
C PHE A 21 -18.41 1.39 7.37
N GLU A 22 -18.28 0.14 6.95
CA GLU A 22 -17.01 -0.44 6.53
C GLU A 22 -16.92 -0.37 5.00
N ALA A 23 -15.80 0.12 4.48
CA ALA A 23 -15.54 0.11 3.05
C ALA A 23 -14.04 -0.01 2.76
N THR A 24 -13.74 -0.52 1.57
CA THR A 24 -12.39 -0.47 1.01
C THR A 24 -12.28 0.72 0.06
N ASP A 25 -11.52 1.72 0.46
CA ASP A 25 -11.10 2.82 -0.40
C ASP A 25 -10.16 2.31 -1.48
N ASN A 26 -10.45 2.61 -2.73
CA ASN A 26 -9.58 2.29 -3.86
C ASN A 26 -9.51 3.50 -4.80
N PHE A 27 -8.43 4.27 -4.69
CA PHE A 27 -8.26 5.50 -5.47
C PHE A 27 -6.79 5.83 -5.72
N GLN A 28 -6.56 6.82 -6.59
CA GLN A 28 -5.23 7.36 -6.85
C GLN A 28 -5.17 8.85 -6.51
N THR A 29 -4.24 9.25 -5.67
CA THR A 29 -4.03 10.68 -5.36
C THR A 29 -3.64 11.46 -6.62
N LYS A 30 -3.82 12.80 -6.60
CA LYS A 30 -3.34 13.68 -7.68
C LYS A 30 -1.83 13.55 -7.95
N MET A 31 -1.06 13.11 -6.95
CA MET A 31 0.38 12.86 -7.06
C MET A 31 0.73 11.49 -7.68
N GLY A 32 -0.28 10.70 -8.09
CA GLY A 32 -0.12 9.40 -8.71
C GLY A 32 0.06 8.24 -7.72
N THR A 33 0.05 8.50 -6.41
CA THR A 33 0.14 7.44 -5.38
C THR A 33 -1.20 6.72 -5.28
N SER A 34 -1.21 5.40 -5.46
CA SER A 34 -2.39 4.57 -5.24
C SER A 34 -2.63 4.36 -3.74
N CYS A 35 -3.89 4.42 -3.35
CA CYS A 35 -4.39 4.07 -2.03
C CYS A 35 -5.31 2.87 -2.16
N ARG A 36 -5.07 1.84 -1.34
CA ARG A 36 -6.06 0.82 -1.05
C ARG A 36 -6.11 0.60 0.46
N ASN A 37 -7.19 1.03 1.11
CA ASN A 37 -7.32 0.97 2.56
C ASN A 37 -8.72 0.51 2.94
N THR A 38 -8.83 -0.35 3.94
CA THR A 38 -10.14 -0.68 4.52
C THR A 38 -10.31 0.18 5.76
N SER A 39 -11.36 0.98 5.78
CA SER A 39 -11.72 1.85 6.90
C SER A 39 -13.09 1.50 7.43
N VAL A 40 -13.28 1.79 8.72
CA VAL A 40 -14.58 1.76 9.38
C VAL A 40 -14.90 3.20 9.77
N ILE A 41 -16.06 3.69 9.36
CA ILE A 41 -16.55 5.01 9.75
C ILE A 41 -17.71 4.82 10.71
N ARG A 42 -17.59 5.41 11.90
CA ARG A 42 -18.70 5.56 12.84
C ARG A 42 -19.42 6.85 12.52
N TYR A 43 -20.73 6.76 12.33
CA TYR A 43 -21.64 7.88 12.21
C TYR A 43 -22.61 7.90 13.39
N ASP A 44 -22.69 9.03 14.09
CA ASP A 44 -23.71 9.27 15.11
C ASP A 44 -24.81 10.16 14.53
N ILE A 45 -26.06 9.80 14.79
CA ILE A 45 -27.29 10.36 14.23
C ILE A 45 -28.18 10.83 15.37
N GLU A 46 -28.61 12.09 15.30
CA GLU A 46 -29.60 12.68 16.18
C GLU A 46 -30.68 13.36 15.33
N ASP A 47 -31.95 13.09 15.62
CA ASP A 47 -33.10 13.65 14.89
C ASP A 47 -33.00 13.51 13.35
N GLY A 48 -32.45 12.37 12.90
CA GLY A 48 -32.26 12.06 11.48
C GLY A 48 -31.07 12.77 10.81
N LEU A 49 -30.27 13.51 11.58
CA LEU A 49 -29.10 14.24 11.10
C LEU A 49 -27.80 13.58 11.58
N LEU A 50 -26.80 13.54 10.71
CA LEU A 50 -25.44 13.17 11.09
C LEU A 50 -24.82 14.28 11.95
N VAL A 51 -24.56 13.99 13.21
CA VAL A 51 -23.97 14.97 14.16
C VAL A 51 -22.49 14.71 14.41
N HIS A 52 -22.02 13.48 14.21
CA HIS A 52 -20.63 13.12 14.39
C HIS A 52 -20.19 12.04 13.39
N GLY A 53 -18.94 12.13 12.96
CA GLY A 53 -18.30 11.16 12.07
C GLY A 53 -16.87 10.95 12.51
N THR A 54 -16.49 9.70 12.78
CA THR A 54 -15.10 9.31 13.05
C THR A 54 -14.70 8.17 12.14
N GLU A 55 -13.61 8.36 11.41
CA GLU A 55 -13.02 7.33 10.55
C GLU A 55 -11.85 6.63 11.25
N TYR A 56 -11.91 5.31 11.26
CA TYR A 56 -10.86 4.42 11.72
C TYR A 56 -10.23 3.74 10.50
N MET A 57 -8.97 4.05 10.24
CA MET A 57 -8.25 3.53 9.07
C MET A 57 -6.86 3.04 9.47
N ASN A 58 -6.22 2.24 8.61
CA ASN A 58 -4.81 1.89 8.82
C ASN A 58 -3.91 3.13 8.64
N PRO A 59 -3.22 3.61 9.70
CA PRO A 59 -2.41 4.81 9.63
C PRO A 59 -1.15 4.62 8.78
N VAL A 60 -0.65 3.38 8.62
CA VAL A 60 0.51 3.09 7.77
C VAL A 60 0.14 3.29 6.30
N THR A 61 -1.01 2.78 5.87
CA THR A 61 -1.52 2.99 4.52
C THR A 61 -1.74 4.47 4.24
N ALA A 62 -2.37 5.19 5.16
CA ALA A 62 -2.57 6.64 5.05
C ALA A 62 -1.23 7.39 4.93
N ALA A 63 -0.24 7.05 5.74
CA ALA A 63 1.09 7.66 5.67
C ALA A 63 1.83 7.36 4.35
N LEU A 64 1.67 6.18 3.78
CA LEU A 64 2.26 5.85 2.48
C LEU A 64 1.57 6.60 1.33
N THR A 65 0.25 6.76 1.42
CA THR A 65 -0.57 7.46 0.42
C THR A 65 -0.36 8.98 0.45
N PHE A 66 -0.37 9.59 1.64
CA PHE A 66 -0.43 11.05 1.83
C PHE A 66 0.84 11.66 2.46
N GLY A 67 1.66 10.86 3.15
CA GLY A 67 2.89 11.30 3.84
C GLY A 67 4.04 11.50 2.86
N GLY A 68 3.97 12.60 2.08
CA GLY A 68 4.78 12.95 0.90
C GLY A 68 6.32 12.97 0.97
N LYS A 69 6.98 12.24 1.89
CA LYS A 69 8.45 12.09 1.92
C LYS A 69 8.96 10.66 2.18
N TRP A 70 8.18 9.78 2.85
CA TRP A 70 8.64 8.42 3.17
C TRP A 70 8.58 7.46 1.96
N ALA A 71 7.53 7.56 1.14
CA ALA A 71 7.36 6.71 -0.05
C ALA A 71 8.46 6.92 -1.12
N ARG A 72 9.03 8.13 -1.22
CA ARG A 72 10.09 8.44 -2.21
C ARG A 72 11.45 7.79 -1.91
N LYS A 73 11.78 7.52 -0.63
CA LYS A 73 13.11 6.98 -0.26
C LYS A 73 13.30 5.51 -0.67
N ARG A 74 12.25 4.67 -0.59
CA ARG A 74 12.36 3.24 -0.98
C ARG A 74 12.51 3.05 -2.50
N ARG A 75 11.84 3.86 -3.32
CA ARG A 75 11.91 3.76 -4.80
C ARG A 75 13.29 4.11 -5.37
N ARG A 76 14.10 4.89 -4.65
CA ARG A 76 15.51 5.15 -5.00
C ARG A 76 16.44 3.98 -4.63
N ARG A 77 16.12 3.19 -3.59
CA ARG A 77 16.93 2.01 -3.20
C ARG A 77 16.74 0.83 -4.17
N SER A 78 15.51 0.57 -4.63
CA SER A 78 15.26 -0.54 -5.56
C SER A 78 15.84 -0.33 -6.96
N LYS A 79 15.86 0.91 -7.49
CA LYS A 79 16.52 1.21 -8.77
C LYS A 79 18.05 1.00 -8.71
N ARG A 80 18.72 1.32 -7.60
CA ARG A 80 20.15 1.02 -7.43
C ARG A 80 20.45 -0.48 -7.35
N MET A 81 19.52 -1.27 -6.81
CA MET A 81 19.70 -2.72 -6.71
C MET A 81 19.58 -3.41 -8.07
N VAL A 82 18.63 -2.99 -8.92
CA VAL A 82 18.51 -3.50 -10.29
C VAL A 82 19.70 -3.08 -11.16
N GLN A 83 20.19 -1.83 -11.03
CA GLN A 83 21.39 -1.38 -11.74
C GLN A 83 22.68 -2.11 -11.28
N GLY A 84 22.73 -2.54 -10.02
CA GLY A 84 23.85 -3.33 -9.47
C GLY A 84 23.89 -4.76 -9.98
N ILE A 85 22.73 -5.37 -10.25
CA ILE A 85 22.65 -6.74 -10.80
C ILE A 85 23.02 -6.75 -12.30
N SER A 86 22.64 -5.73 -13.06
CA SER A 86 23.04 -5.59 -14.48
C SER A 86 24.54 -5.34 -14.69
N ASN A 87 25.29 -4.98 -13.65
CA ASN A 87 26.75 -4.83 -13.72
C ASN A 87 27.52 -6.09 -13.28
N ILE A 88 26.84 -7.13 -12.76
CA ILE A 88 27.47 -8.39 -12.34
C ILE A 88 27.58 -9.39 -13.49
N SER A 89 26.88 -9.19 -14.61
CA SER A 89 26.96 -10.06 -15.80
C SER A 89 28.19 -9.82 -16.70
N GLY A 90 29.20 -9.07 -16.23
CA GLY A 90 30.41 -8.73 -16.99
C GLY A 90 31.72 -9.34 -16.44
N LEU A 91 31.67 -10.19 -15.40
CA LEU A 91 32.87 -10.85 -14.88
C LEU A 91 33.24 -12.06 -15.75
N ARG A 92 34.25 -11.82 -16.58
CA ARG A 92 35.02 -12.77 -17.38
C ARG A 92 35.22 -14.12 -16.66
N SER A 93 34.87 -15.19 -17.37
CA SER A 93 35.29 -16.55 -17.07
C SER A 93 36.76 -16.74 -17.45
N ASP A 94 37.68 -16.28 -16.60
CA ASP A 94 39.08 -16.70 -16.60
C ASP A 94 39.37 -17.43 -15.29
N SER A 95 39.17 -18.74 -15.28
CA SER A 95 39.87 -19.64 -14.36
C SER A 95 39.69 -21.07 -14.85
N GLY A 96 40.72 -21.59 -15.51
CA GLY A 96 40.86 -23.01 -15.79
C GLY A 96 40.80 -23.82 -14.51
N ILE A 97 39.91 -24.79 -14.47
CA ILE A 97 39.90 -25.85 -13.46
C ILE A 97 40.02 -27.17 -14.21
N THR A 98 41.22 -27.73 -14.14
CA THR A 98 41.56 -29.08 -14.58
C THR A 98 40.74 -30.10 -13.79
N ALA A 99 39.91 -30.88 -14.48
CA ALA A 99 39.19 -32.00 -13.90
C ALA A 99 40.16 -33.09 -13.43
N ARG A 100 40.29 -33.28 -12.11
CA ARG A 100 40.88 -34.51 -11.55
C ARG A 100 39.84 -35.62 -11.61
N ARG A 101 40.13 -36.65 -12.42
CA ARG A 101 39.55 -37.98 -12.28
C ARG A 101 40.06 -38.60 -10.97
N THR A 102 39.16 -39.10 -10.13
CA THR A 102 39.49 -40.06 -9.06
C THR A 102 38.79 -41.39 -9.35
N PRO A 103 39.52 -42.52 -9.30
CA PRO A 103 38.97 -43.84 -9.59
C PRO A 103 38.38 -44.48 -8.34
N LYS A 104 37.33 -45.28 -8.53
CA LYS A 104 37.14 -46.60 -7.92
C LYS A 104 36.11 -47.38 -8.72
#